data_AF-A0A8J7QGZ2-F1
#
_entry.id   AF-A0A8J7QGZ2-F1
#
_cell.length_a   1.000
_cell.length_b   1.000
_cell.length_c   1.000
_cell.angle_alpha   90.00
_cell.angle_beta   90.00
_cell.angle_gamma   90.00
#
_symmetry.space_group_name_H-M   'P 1'
#
loop_
_entity.id
_entity.type
_entity.pdbx_description
1 polymer ?
#
loop_
_entity_poly.entity_id
_entity_poly.type
_entity_poly.pdbx_seq_one_letter_code
_entity_poly.pdbx_strand_id
1 'polypeptide(L)'
;MSREAALDLEKLVVFDLETTGLEADCKIVQIAMIRGEKIYQSLVNPGMPIPPESTEIHRITDADVVDAPTFADIVDDVLAFIQDSVLSGFNIRKFDVPVLRREVAATDRPFPPLPILDLFELNQKMNPRTLAWFFQHYTGEPMDSEEAHDAVYDCACTRKGFLGMFEKHPDLPTSLDELTMLAEPERLPVGGSGWLAWTGNQSEPTLTRGKYRGWALSEVARKETSYLDWLCSIDADSATKNIVRLYKNNREGYLSLLKEEHPLRLEPKYLDLLNAMERKKSERYDECKLLAEKTKDASLLFLAAAWAVQEKRPEAKELAEIYLAGKDDNVKADRRINFLKKRLGL
;
A
#
# COMPACT_ATOMS: atom_id res chain seq x y z
N MET A 1 -5.48 -24.16 32.16
CA MET A 1 -5.28 -24.41 30.72
C MET A 1 -5.41 -23.07 30.00
N SER A 2 -4.50 -22.70 29.10
CA SER A 2 -4.66 -21.51 28.27
C SER A 2 -5.95 -21.65 27.43
N ARG A 3 -6.57 -20.53 27.04
CA ARG A 3 -7.75 -20.56 26.16
C ARG A 3 -7.48 -21.28 24.83
N GLU A 4 -6.23 -21.28 24.38
CA GLU A 4 -5.74 -22.01 23.21
C GLU A 4 -5.84 -23.53 23.38
N ALA A 5 -5.56 -24.06 24.58
CA ALA A 5 -5.67 -25.49 24.85
C ALA A 5 -7.11 -26.02 24.82
N ALA A 6 -8.11 -25.14 24.72
CA ALA A 6 -9.51 -25.52 24.55
C ALA A 6 -9.94 -25.63 23.07
N LEU A 7 -9.10 -25.19 22.12
CA LEU A 7 -9.34 -25.35 20.69
C LEU A 7 -8.94 -26.76 20.24
N ASP A 8 -9.87 -27.47 19.60
CA ASP A 8 -9.62 -28.77 18.99
C ASP A 8 -8.91 -28.58 17.63
N LEU A 9 -7.58 -28.44 17.66
CA LEU A 9 -6.75 -28.25 16.46
C LEU A 9 -6.75 -29.46 15.52
N GLU A 10 -7.10 -30.65 16.01
CA GLU A 10 -7.32 -31.83 15.16
C GLU A 10 -8.61 -31.71 14.33
N LYS A 11 -9.47 -30.73 14.60
CA LYS A 11 -10.65 -30.41 13.77
C LYS A 11 -10.48 -29.16 12.92
N LEU A 12 -9.37 -28.45 13.03
CA LEU A 12 -9.12 -27.26 12.22
C LEU A 12 -8.14 -27.64 11.11
N VAL A 13 -8.51 -27.40 9.86
CA VAL A 13 -7.60 -27.51 8.72
C VAL A 13 -7.34 -26.12 8.18
N VAL A 14 -6.14 -25.61 8.42
CA VAL A 14 -5.67 -24.35 7.83
C VAL A 14 -5.03 -24.67 6.49
N PHE A 15 -5.48 -24.04 5.41
CA PHE A 15 -4.94 -24.29 4.08
C PHE A 15 -4.79 -23.01 3.25
N ASP A 16 -3.94 -23.13 2.23
CA ASP A 16 -3.60 -22.08 1.29
C ASP A 16 -3.28 -22.71 -0.08
N LEU A 17 -3.57 -21.99 -1.17
CA LEU A 17 -3.35 -22.44 -2.54
C LEU A 17 -2.49 -21.43 -3.32
N GLU A 18 -1.50 -21.95 -4.04
CA GLU A 18 -0.88 -21.19 -5.14
C GLU A 18 -1.50 -21.63 -6.46
N THR A 19 -1.82 -20.67 -7.33
CA THR A 19 -2.68 -20.92 -8.50
C THR A 19 -2.21 -20.17 -9.74
N THR A 20 -2.72 -20.58 -10.91
CA THR A 20 -2.39 -19.97 -12.20
C THR A 20 -3.12 -18.64 -12.47
N GLY A 21 -3.77 -18.02 -11.48
CA GLY A 21 -4.56 -16.81 -11.68
C GLY A 21 -5.29 -16.32 -10.43
N LEU A 22 -6.08 -15.25 -10.55
CA LEU A 22 -6.74 -14.60 -9.41
C LEU A 22 -8.26 -14.84 -9.35
N GLU A 23 -8.81 -15.51 -10.35
CA GLU A 23 -10.23 -15.83 -10.44
C GLU A 23 -10.47 -17.31 -10.13
N ALA A 24 -11.69 -17.66 -9.72
CA ALA A 24 -12.01 -19.02 -9.27
C ALA A 24 -11.88 -20.12 -10.36
N ASP A 25 -11.67 -19.74 -11.61
CA ASP A 25 -11.40 -20.64 -12.73
C ASP A 25 -9.90 -20.90 -12.98
N CYS A 26 -9.00 -20.37 -12.15
CA CYS A 26 -7.57 -20.71 -12.16
C CYS A 26 -7.31 -22.17 -11.73
N LYS A 27 -6.15 -22.72 -12.08
CA LYS A 27 -5.71 -24.08 -11.70
C LYS A 27 -4.80 -24.03 -10.48
N ILE A 28 -4.85 -25.06 -9.64
CA ILE A 28 -3.94 -25.21 -8.48
C ILE A 28 -2.55 -25.63 -8.97
N VAL A 29 -1.52 -24.95 -8.46
CA VAL A 29 -0.09 -25.19 -8.72
C VAL A 29 0.62 -25.68 -7.46
N GLN A 30 0.14 -25.28 -6.28
CA GLN A 30 0.55 -25.84 -4.99
C GLN A 30 -0.63 -25.85 -4.03
N ILE A 31 -0.66 -26.86 -3.16
CA ILE A 31 -1.58 -26.93 -2.02
C ILE A 31 -0.78 -27.21 -0.76
N ALA A 32 -1.09 -26.50 0.32
CA ALA A 32 -0.58 -26.76 1.66
C ALA A 32 -1.73 -26.80 2.67
N MET A 33 -1.71 -27.76 3.58
CA MET A 33 -2.74 -27.97 4.61
C MET A 33 -2.11 -28.37 5.94
N ILE A 34 -2.58 -27.80 7.03
CA ILE A 34 -2.12 -28.09 8.39
C ILE A 34 -3.32 -28.48 9.26
N ARG A 35 -3.18 -29.58 10.01
CA ARG A 35 -4.20 -30.13 10.92
C ARG A 35 -3.52 -30.66 12.18
N GLY A 36 -3.74 -30.02 13.33
CA GLY A 36 -2.95 -30.30 14.53
C GLY A 36 -1.45 -30.15 14.24
N GLU A 37 -0.67 -31.21 14.46
CA GLU A 37 0.76 -31.27 14.10
C GLU A 37 1.04 -31.82 12.69
N LYS A 38 0.01 -32.28 11.97
CA LYS A 38 0.14 -32.88 10.65
C LYS A 38 0.23 -31.79 9.59
N ILE A 39 1.11 -31.98 8.62
CA ILE A 39 1.28 -31.12 7.45
C ILE A 39 1.14 -31.99 6.20
N TYR A 40 0.30 -31.55 5.28
CA TYR A 40 0.24 -32.05 3.91
C TYR A 40 0.63 -30.93 2.96
N GLN A 41 1.48 -31.22 1.98
CA GLN A 41 1.83 -30.27 0.93
C GLN A 41 2.13 -31.00 -0.38
N SER A 42 1.76 -30.39 -1.51
CA SER A 42 2.12 -30.90 -2.83
C SER A 42 2.24 -29.77 -3.83
N LEU A 43 3.27 -29.83 -4.68
CA LEU A 43 3.20 -29.20 -5.99
C LEU A 43 2.20 -29.96 -6.85
N VAL A 44 1.54 -29.25 -7.76
CA VAL A 44 0.50 -29.78 -8.62
C VAL A 44 0.79 -29.36 -10.05
N ASN A 45 0.80 -30.32 -10.97
CA ASN A 45 0.82 -30.04 -12.39
C ASN A 45 -0.57 -29.55 -12.83
N PRO A 46 -0.73 -28.26 -13.22
CA PRO A 46 -2.03 -27.70 -13.57
C PRO A 46 -2.55 -28.16 -14.94
N GLY A 47 -1.75 -28.90 -15.72
CA GLY A 47 -2.10 -29.33 -17.07
C GLY A 47 -2.08 -28.21 -18.12
N MET A 48 -1.52 -27.05 -17.77
CA MET A 48 -1.41 -25.85 -18.61
C MET A 48 -0.15 -25.06 -18.25
N PRO A 49 0.37 -24.20 -19.15
CA PRO A 49 1.45 -23.27 -18.79
C PRO A 49 1.05 -22.30 -17.68
N ILE A 50 1.90 -22.11 -16.69
CA ILE A 50 1.68 -21.13 -15.60
C ILE A 50 1.87 -19.71 -16.15
N PRO A 51 0.90 -18.79 -16.01
CA PRO A 51 1.07 -17.41 -16.45
C PRO A 51 2.26 -16.72 -15.78
N PRO A 52 3.11 -15.97 -16.52
CA PRO A 52 4.31 -15.33 -15.95
C PRO A 52 4.03 -14.43 -14.75
N GLU A 53 2.89 -13.73 -14.75
CA GLU A 53 2.42 -12.90 -13.64
C GLU A 53 2.13 -13.70 -12.35
N SER A 54 1.68 -14.94 -12.45
CA SER A 54 1.50 -15.83 -11.29
C SER A 54 2.87 -16.30 -10.79
N THR A 55 3.74 -16.72 -11.72
CA THR A 55 5.13 -17.10 -11.43
C THR A 55 5.91 -15.98 -10.72
N GLU A 56 5.70 -14.71 -11.09
CA GLU A 56 6.35 -13.57 -10.43
C GLU A 56 5.96 -13.44 -8.95
N ILE A 57 4.75 -13.87 -8.59
CA ILE A 57 4.21 -13.82 -7.23
C ILE A 57 4.71 -15.01 -6.41
N HIS A 58 4.34 -16.23 -6.82
CA HIS A 58 4.57 -17.46 -6.03
C HIS A 58 5.89 -18.15 -6.34
N ARG A 59 6.60 -17.74 -7.41
CA ARG A 59 7.94 -18.23 -7.81
C ARG A 59 8.01 -19.71 -8.18
N ILE A 60 6.88 -20.29 -8.61
CA ILE A 60 6.80 -21.67 -9.11
C ILE A 60 6.74 -21.60 -10.63
N THR A 61 7.61 -22.35 -11.29
CA THR A 61 7.73 -22.37 -12.75
C THR A 61 7.15 -23.65 -13.34
N ASP A 62 6.91 -23.68 -14.66
CA ASP A 62 6.47 -24.89 -15.35
C ASP A 62 7.46 -26.07 -15.15
N ALA A 63 8.75 -25.76 -15.01
CA ALA A 63 9.78 -26.77 -14.78
C ALA A 63 9.68 -27.40 -13.38
N ASP A 64 9.16 -26.68 -12.39
CA ASP A 64 9.01 -27.19 -11.02
C ASP A 64 7.83 -28.18 -10.92
N VAL A 65 6.84 -28.07 -11.81
CA VAL A 65 5.61 -28.88 -11.75
C VAL A 65 5.47 -29.90 -12.89
N VAL A 66 6.44 -29.97 -13.82
CA VAL A 66 6.35 -30.86 -14.98
C VAL A 66 6.20 -32.33 -14.59
N ASP A 67 6.92 -32.76 -13.54
CA ASP A 67 6.88 -34.13 -13.00
C ASP A 67 6.02 -34.23 -11.72
N ALA A 68 5.34 -33.15 -11.33
CA ALA A 68 4.43 -33.15 -10.19
C ALA A 68 3.11 -33.89 -10.52
N PRO A 69 2.41 -34.44 -9.52
CA PRO A 69 1.11 -35.06 -9.74
C PRO A 69 0.08 -34.03 -10.21
N THR A 70 -0.93 -34.46 -10.97
CA THR A 70 -2.12 -33.62 -11.24
C THR A 70 -3.00 -33.55 -10.00
N PHE A 71 -3.95 -32.60 -9.97
CA PHE A 71 -4.90 -32.55 -8.85
C PHE A 71 -5.71 -33.85 -8.72
N ALA A 72 -6.07 -34.48 -9.84
CA ALA A 72 -6.81 -35.74 -9.84
C ALA A 72 -6.02 -36.88 -9.20
N ASP A 73 -4.68 -36.86 -9.27
CA ASP A 73 -3.82 -37.86 -8.65
C ASP A 73 -3.79 -37.72 -7.11
N ILE A 74 -3.96 -36.49 -6.60
CA ILE A 74 -3.89 -36.20 -5.15
C ILE A 74 -5.25 -36.00 -4.47
N VAL A 75 -6.35 -36.03 -5.23
CA VAL A 75 -7.68 -35.66 -4.71
C VAL A 75 -8.10 -36.49 -3.51
N ASP A 76 -7.78 -37.79 -3.49
CA ASP A 76 -8.15 -38.69 -2.41
C ASP A 76 -7.38 -38.36 -1.11
N ASP A 77 -6.10 -38.00 -1.22
CA ASP A 77 -5.29 -37.56 -0.08
C ASP A 77 -5.81 -36.22 0.48
N VAL A 78 -6.18 -35.30 -0.41
CA VAL A 78 -6.72 -33.99 -0.02
C VAL A 78 -8.05 -34.16 0.71
N LEU A 79 -8.97 -34.96 0.16
CA LEU A 79 -10.27 -35.24 0.77
C LEU A 79 -10.14 -35.95 2.11
N ALA A 80 -9.20 -36.90 2.24
CA ALA A 80 -8.91 -37.56 3.50
C ALA A 80 -8.38 -36.58 4.54
N PHE A 81 -7.49 -35.65 4.14
CA PHE A 81 -6.92 -34.67 5.06
C PHE A 81 -7.96 -33.71 5.63
N ILE A 82 -8.90 -33.25 4.80
CA ILE A 82 -9.95 -32.30 5.19
C ILE A 82 -11.16 -32.95 5.87
N GLN A 83 -11.26 -34.27 5.91
CA GLN A 83 -12.43 -34.98 6.41
C GLN A 83 -12.77 -34.61 7.86
N ASP A 84 -14.06 -34.42 8.15
CA ASP A 84 -14.59 -34.10 9.48
C ASP A 84 -13.89 -32.90 10.15
N SER A 85 -13.56 -31.87 9.35
CA SER A 85 -12.86 -30.67 9.82
C SER A 85 -13.64 -29.38 9.58
N VAL A 86 -13.13 -28.29 10.15
CA VAL A 86 -13.45 -26.91 9.81
C VAL A 86 -12.34 -26.41 8.91
N LEU A 87 -12.68 -26.04 7.67
CA LEU A 87 -11.72 -25.43 6.75
C LEU A 87 -11.45 -23.99 7.18
N SER A 88 -10.18 -23.62 7.24
CA SER A 88 -9.73 -22.31 7.67
C SER A 88 -8.53 -21.83 6.85
N GLY A 89 -8.29 -20.53 6.91
CA GLY A 89 -7.28 -19.82 6.12
C GLY A 89 -7.65 -18.34 6.05
N PHE A 90 -6.91 -17.55 5.30
CA PHE A 90 -7.08 -16.10 5.24
C PHE A 90 -7.71 -15.69 3.91
N ASN A 91 -8.95 -15.19 3.93
CA ASN A 91 -9.72 -14.82 2.73
C ASN A 91 -10.13 -16.01 1.82
N ILE A 92 -10.11 -17.22 2.36
CA ILE A 92 -10.38 -18.48 1.65
C ILE A 92 -11.83 -18.64 1.16
N ARG A 93 -12.82 -17.96 1.78
CA ARG A 93 -14.23 -18.14 1.41
C ARG A 93 -14.49 -17.64 -0.01
N LYS A 94 -13.78 -16.60 -0.42
CA LYS A 94 -13.96 -15.93 -1.71
C LYS A 94 -13.11 -16.54 -2.82
N PHE A 95 -12.04 -17.26 -2.50
CA PHE A 95 -11.07 -17.72 -3.49
C PHE A 95 -10.74 -19.21 -3.34
N ASP A 96 -9.98 -19.59 -2.32
CA ASP A 96 -9.41 -20.93 -2.19
C ASP A 96 -10.45 -22.04 -2.11
N VAL A 97 -11.53 -21.85 -1.33
CA VAL A 97 -12.61 -22.83 -1.22
C VAL A 97 -13.33 -23.01 -2.56
N PRO A 98 -13.77 -21.95 -3.28
CA PRO A 98 -14.27 -22.08 -4.64
C PRO A 98 -13.34 -22.83 -5.60
N VAL A 99 -12.03 -22.52 -5.61
CA VAL A 99 -11.04 -23.18 -6.47
C VAL A 99 -10.93 -24.66 -6.13
N LEU A 100 -10.76 -25.01 -4.85
CA LEU A 100 -10.66 -26.39 -4.39
C LEU A 100 -11.92 -27.19 -4.71
N ARG A 101 -13.12 -26.62 -4.49
CA ARG A 101 -14.39 -27.25 -4.84
C ARG A 101 -14.49 -27.56 -6.32
N ARG A 102 -14.02 -26.64 -7.17
CA ARG A 102 -14.03 -26.81 -8.61
C ARG A 102 -13.06 -27.92 -9.05
N GLU A 103 -11.85 -27.96 -8.51
CA GLU A 103 -10.90 -29.03 -8.80
C GLU A 103 -11.43 -30.40 -8.37
N VAL A 104 -12.04 -30.51 -7.18
CA VAL A 104 -12.71 -31.74 -6.74
C VAL A 104 -13.88 -32.10 -7.67
N ALA A 105 -14.69 -31.13 -8.08
CA ALA A 105 -15.82 -31.34 -9.00
C ALA A 105 -15.39 -31.75 -10.42
N ALA A 106 -14.14 -31.52 -10.81
CA ALA A 106 -13.56 -32.02 -12.05
C ALA A 106 -13.16 -33.51 -11.98
N THR A 107 -13.34 -34.14 -10.82
CA THR A 107 -13.11 -35.57 -10.57
C THR A 107 -14.44 -36.28 -10.25
N ASP A 108 -14.41 -37.61 -10.11
CA ASP A 108 -15.57 -38.41 -9.69
C ASP A 108 -15.78 -38.42 -8.15
N ARG A 109 -15.33 -37.37 -7.44
CA ARG A 109 -15.42 -37.28 -5.98
C ARG A 109 -16.34 -36.12 -5.54
N PRO A 110 -17.16 -36.32 -4.50
CA PRO A 110 -17.94 -35.23 -3.93
C PRO A 110 -17.08 -34.37 -3.00
N PHE A 111 -17.28 -33.05 -3.05
CA PHE A 111 -16.73 -32.15 -2.04
C PHE A 111 -17.59 -32.21 -0.75
N PRO A 112 -17.00 -32.47 0.43
CA PRO A 112 -17.77 -32.58 1.67
C PRO A 112 -18.36 -31.23 2.11
N PRO A 113 -19.55 -31.21 2.76
CA PRO A 113 -20.18 -29.98 3.24
C PRO A 113 -19.53 -29.47 4.54
N LEU A 114 -18.26 -29.08 4.46
CA LEU A 114 -17.48 -28.65 5.62
C LEU A 114 -17.82 -27.20 6.01
N PRO A 115 -17.87 -26.88 7.33
CA PRO A 115 -17.90 -25.50 7.80
C PRO A 115 -16.61 -24.78 7.42
N ILE A 116 -16.71 -23.46 7.21
CA ILE A 116 -15.61 -22.60 6.79
C ILE A 116 -15.43 -21.47 7.80
N LEU A 117 -14.27 -21.43 8.45
CA LEU A 117 -13.78 -20.37 9.31
C LEU A 117 -12.77 -19.51 8.56
N ASP A 118 -13.26 -18.45 7.92
CA ASP A 118 -12.39 -17.48 7.23
C ASP A 118 -11.80 -16.48 8.24
N LEU A 119 -10.48 -16.49 8.39
CA LEU A 119 -9.77 -15.66 9.37
C LEU A 119 -9.74 -14.19 8.98
N PHE A 120 -9.86 -13.85 7.69
CA PHE A 120 -9.98 -12.46 7.26
C PHE A 120 -11.33 -11.87 7.71
N GLU A 121 -12.42 -12.60 7.47
CA GLU A 121 -13.77 -12.19 7.90
C GLU A 121 -13.88 -12.11 9.43
N LEU A 122 -13.31 -13.09 10.15
CA LEU A 122 -13.25 -13.05 11.61
C LEU A 122 -12.48 -11.82 12.09
N ASN A 123 -11.30 -11.55 11.50
CA ASN A 123 -10.49 -10.40 11.85
C ASN A 123 -11.23 -9.08 11.60
N GLN A 124 -11.98 -8.94 10.50
CA GLN A 124 -12.81 -7.76 10.23
C GLN A 124 -13.92 -7.56 11.26
N LYS A 125 -14.53 -8.64 11.75
CA LYS A 125 -15.55 -8.58 12.81
C LYS A 125 -14.95 -8.17 14.16
N MET A 126 -13.73 -8.61 14.45
CA MET A 126 -13.03 -8.26 15.69
C MET A 126 -12.41 -6.86 15.65
N ASN A 127 -12.10 -6.35 14.45
CA ASN A 127 -11.56 -5.01 14.22
C ASN A 127 -12.41 -4.21 13.21
N PRO A 128 -13.65 -3.80 13.59
CA PRO A 128 -14.52 -3.01 12.74
C PRO A 128 -13.87 -1.69 12.28
N ARG A 129 -13.96 -1.41 10.98
CA ARG A 129 -13.52 -0.15 10.37
C ARG A 129 -14.58 0.95 10.52
N THR A 130 -14.97 1.25 11.76
CA THR A 130 -15.97 2.27 12.08
C THR A 130 -15.40 3.32 13.02
N LEU A 131 -15.90 4.57 12.94
CA LEU A 131 -15.47 5.63 13.85
C LEU A 131 -15.78 5.28 15.31
N ALA A 132 -16.94 4.67 15.58
CA ALA A 132 -17.32 4.22 16.92
C ALA A 132 -16.30 3.25 17.52
N TRP A 133 -15.89 2.23 16.75
CA TRP A 133 -14.85 1.31 17.20
C TRP A 133 -13.50 2.01 17.37
N PHE A 134 -13.09 2.86 16.41
CA PHE A 134 -11.84 3.61 16.49
C PHE A 134 -11.77 4.47 17.75
N PHE A 135 -12.82 5.24 18.01
CA PHE A 135 -12.95 6.09 19.19
C PHE A 135 -12.85 5.25 20.46
N GLN A 136 -13.72 4.25 20.61
CA GLN A 136 -13.73 3.39 21.80
C GLN A 136 -12.42 2.65 22.00
N HIS A 137 -11.78 2.19 20.93
CA HIS A 137 -10.51 1.50 21.01
C HIS A 137 -9.42 2.41 21.59
N TYR A 138 -9.33 3.67 21.16
CA TYR A 138 -8.25 4.57 21.58
C TYR A 138 -8.55 5.43 22.80
N THR A 139 -9.82 5.60 23.19
CA THR A 139 -10.21 6.40 24.36
C THR A 139 -10.73 5.57 25.52
N GLY A 140 -11.21 4.34 25.26
CA GLY A 140 -11.94 3.52 26.23
C GLY A 140 -13.40 3.95 26.45
N GLU A 141 -13.86 5.02 25.80
CA GLU A 141 -15.20 5.58 25.94
C GLU A 141 -16.08 5.19 24.75
N PRO A 142 -17.38 4.90 24.94
CA PRO A 142 -18.30 4.75 23.81
C PRO A 142 -18.63 6.13 23.20
N MET A 143 -18.94 6.16 21.89
CA MET A 143 -19.59 7.32 21.28
C MET A 143 -21.05 7.42 21.74
N ASP A 144 -21.57 8.64 21.79
CA ASP A 144 -22.98 8.93 21.97
C ASP A 144 -23.73 8.61 20.66
N SER A 145 -24.70 7.70 20.74
CA SER A 145 -25.49 7.29 19.58
C SER A 145 -26.47 8.36 19.11
N GLU A 146 -26.86 9.32 19.97
CA GLU A 146 -27.78 10.40 19.63
C GLU A 146 -27.07 11.54 18.88
N GLU A 147 -25.78 11.79 19.16
CA GLU A 147 -24.95 12.78 18.46
C GLU A 147 -24.20 12.20 17.25
N ALA A 148 -24.10 10.88 17.13
CA ALA A 148 -23.47 10.23 15.99
C ALA A 148 -24.11 10.67 14.66
N HIS A 149 -23.28 10.81 13.61
CA HIS A 149 -23.65 11.37 12.31
C HIS A 149 -23.83 12.89 12.27
N ASP A 150 -23.56 13.61 13.37
CA ASP A 150 -23.23 15.02 13.32
C ASP A 150 -21.76 15.22 12.91
N ALA A 151 -21.51 16.07 11.92
CA ALA A 151 -20.17 16.24 11.36
C ALA A 151 -19.17 16.83 12.35
N VAL A 152 -19.60 17.73 13.25
CA VAL A 152 -18.72 18.32 14.27
C VAL A 152 -18.41 17.30 15.35
N TYR A 153 -19.42 16.56 15.80
CA TYR A 153 -19.26 15.47 16.75
C TYR A 153 -18.31 14.38 16.22
N ASP A 154 -18.51 13.93 14.99
CA ASP A 154 -17.67 12.92 14.34
C ASP A 154 -16.22 13.41 14.19
N CYS A 155 -16.00 14.70 13.86
CA CYS A 155 -14.68 15.32 13.83
C CYS A 155 -14.02 15.35 15.23
N ALA A 156 -14.78 15.70 16.26
CA ALA A 156 -14.28 15.76 17.63
C ALA A 156 -13.88 14.36 18.15
N CYS A 157 -14.71 13.34 17.89
CA CYS A 157 -14.42 11.95 18.20
C CYS A 157 -13.18 11.46 17.43
N THR A 158 -13.09 11.77 16.13
CA THR A 158 -11.92 11.45 15.31
C THR A 158 -10.64 12.05 15.90
N ARG A 159 -10.67 13.34 16.27
CA ARG A 159 -9.53 14.03 16.88
C ARG A 159 -9.11 13.39 18.20
N LYS A 160 -10.08 13.11 19.09
CA LYS A 160 -9.80 12.50 20.40
C LYS A 160 -9.23 11.09 20.24
N GLY A 161 -9.80 10.27 19.35
CA GLY A 161 -9.29 8.94 19.04
C GLY A 161 -7.87 8.99 18.46
N PHE A 162 -7.59 9.91 17.54
CA PHE A 162 -6.25 10.12 16.99
C PHE A 162 -5.22 10.47 18.08
N LEU A 163 -5.56 11.36 19.01
CA LEU A 163 -4.68 11.69 20.14
C LEU A 163 -4.45 10.48 21.06
N GLY A 164 -5.49 9.67 21.29
CA GLY A 164 -5.37 8.41 22.06
C GLY A 164 -4.47 7.35 21.40
N MET A 165 -4.21 7.44 20.09
CA MET A 165 -3.29 6.53 19.40
C MET A 165 -1.88 6.61 19.98
N PHE A 166 -1.41 7.79 20.38
CA PHE A 166 -0.05 7.98 20.91
C PHE A 166 0.19 7.29 22.24
N GLU A 167 -0.86 7.02 23.03
CA GLU A 167 -0.74 6.26 24.27
C GLU A 167 -0.56 4.76 24.01
N LYS A 168 -1.22 4.24 22.97
CA LYS A 168 -1.17 2.82 22.60
C LYS A 168 -0.03 2.45 21.66
N HIS A 169 0.45 3.41 20.87
CA HIS A 169 1.50 3.25 19.88
C HIS A 169 2.61 4.29 20.13
N PRO A 170 3.49 4.06 21.13
CA PRO A 170 4.53 5.01 21.51
C PRO A 170 5.63 5.17 20.44
N ASP A 171 5.63 4.31 19.43
CA ASP A 171 6.49 4.34 18.25
C ASP A 171 5.96 5.24 17.12
N LEU A 172 4.72 5.75 17.23
CA LEU A 172 4.19 6.70 16.25
C LEU A 172 5.05 7.98 16.21
N PRO A 173 5.39 8.46 15.01
CA PRO A 173 6.08 9.73 14.89
C PRO A 173 5.18 10.88 15.36
N THR A 174 5.76 11.90 15.96
CA THR A 174 5.03 13.11 16.39
C THR A 174 5.00 14.19 15.30
N SER A 175 5.68 13.96 14.18
CA SER A 175 5.67 14.85 13.03
C SER A 175 4.46 14.58 12.15
N LEU A 176 3.67 15.61 11.84
CA LEU A 176 2.54 15.50 10.92
C LEU A 176 2.98 15.02 9.53
N ASP A 177 4.15 15.43 9.06
CA ASP A 177 4.70 14.97 7.78
C ASP A 177 4.99 13.46 7.80
N GLU A 178 5.61 12.97 8.87
CA GLU A 178 5.97 11.55 9.01
C GLU A 178 4.71 10.68 9.19
N LEU A 179 3.72 11.16 9.95
CA LEU A 179 2.41 10.51 10.08
C LEU A 179 1.64 10.47 8.77
N THR A 180 1.68 11.56 8.01
CA THR A 180 1.03 11.64 6.69
C THR A 180 1.67 10.65 5.74
N MET A 181 3.01 10.62 5.67
CA MET A 181 3.74 9.66 4.84
C MET A 181 3.45 8.20 5.26
N LEU A 182 3.32 7.92 6.56
CA LEU A 182 2.97 6.59 7.05
C LEU A 182 1.56 6.16 6.64
N ALA A 183 0.62 7.10 6.58
CA ALA A 183 -0.78 6.87 6.23
C ALA A 183 -1.08 7.05 4.73
N GLU A 184 -0.12 7.55 3.94
CA GLU A 184 -0.32 7.86 2.53
C GLU A 184 -0.57 6.58 1.72
N PRO A 185 -1.71 6.48 1.01
CA PRO A 185 -1.97 5.31 0.19
C PRO A 185 -1.07 5.34 -1.06
N GLU A 186 -0.68 4.16 -1.55
CA GLU A 186 0.06 4.04 -2.83
C GLU A 186 -0.68 4.71 -4.01
N ARG A 187 -2.02 4.79 -3.90
CA ARG A 187 -2.89 5.44 -4.88
C ARG A 187 -3.93 6.30 -4.17
N LEU A 188 -3.95 7.59 -4.47
CA LEU A 188 -5.00 8.48 -4.00
C LEU A 188 -6.03 8.73 -5.12
N PRO A 189 -7.29 8.29 -4.99
CA PRO A 189 -8.33 8.56 -5.97
C PRO A 189 -8.53 10.06 -6.19
N VAL A 190 -8.71 10.46 -7.46
CA VAL A 190 -8.99 11.87 -7.82
C VAL A 190 -10.50 12.16 -7.89
N GLY A 191 -11.30 11.11 -8.09
CA GLY A 191 -12.75 11.17 -8.12
C GLY A 191 -13.36 9.83 -7.67
N GLY A 192 -14.68 9.81 -7.51
CA GLY A 192 -15.40 8.65 -6.96
C GLY A 192 -15.52 7.45 -7.90
N SER A 193 -15.36 7.63 -9.22
CA SER A 193 -15.46 6.53 -10.20
C SER A 193 -14.25 5.61 -10.19
N GLY A 194 -13.15 6.05 -9.56
CA GLY A 194 -11.91 5.31 -9.46
C GLY A 194 -11.21 5.10 -10.80
N TRP A 195 -11.48 5.91 -11.84
CA TRP A 195 -10.75 5.92 -13.11
C TRP A 195 -9.39 6.62 -13.02
N LEU A 196 -9.28 7.59 -12.12
CA LEU A 196 -8.08 8.41 -11.93
C LEU A 196 -7.57 8.27 -10.50
N ALA A 197 -6.26 8.15 -10.36
CA ALA A 197 -5.58 8.28 -9.09
C ALA A 197 -4.28 9.06 -9.25
N TRP A 198 -3.89 9.76 -8.20
CA TRP A 198 -2.49 10.13 -7.99
C TRP A 198 -1.74 8.87 -7.57
N THR A 199 -0.70 8.51 -8.32
CA THR A 199 0.09 7.30 -8.07
C THR A 199 1.54 7.68 -7.86
N GLY A 200 2.09 7.41 -6.67
CA GLY A 200 3.48 7.69 -6.33
C GLY A 200 3.91 9.15 -6.59
N ASN A 201 5.14 9.31 -7.09
CA ASN A 201 5.83 10.60 -7.34
C ASN A 201 5.36 11.33 -8.62
N GLN A 202 4.13 11.10 -9.09
CA GLN A 202 3.66 11.72 -10.33
C GLN A 202 3.01 13.06 -10.08
N SER A 203 3.40 14.06 -10.88
CA SER A 203 2.86 15.42 -10.85
C SER A 203 1.49 15.56 -11.55
N GLU A 204 0.93 14.46 -12.05
CA GLU A 204 -0.42 14.41 -12.63
C GLU A 204 -1.12 13.06 -12.37
N PRO A 205 -2.46 13.02 -12.43
CA PRO A 205 -3.23 11.79 -12.29
C PRO A 205 -2.94 10.76 -13.39
N THR A 206 -2.93 9.48 -13.01
CA THR A 206 -2.84 8.34 -13.93
C THR A 206 -4.17 7.62 -14.05
N LEU A 207 -4.33 6.91 -15.17
CA LEU A 207 -5.44 5.97 -15.35
C LEU A 207 -5.21 4.72 -14.52
N THR A 208 -6.19 4.34 -13.72
CA THR A 208 -6.11 3.14 -12.87
C THR A 208 -6.59 1.87 -13.56
N ARG A 209 -7.29 2.00 -14.70
CA ARG A 209 -7.95 0.91 -15.43
C ARG A 209 -8.08 1.21 -16.93
N GLY A 210 -8.46 0.19 -17.70
CA GLY A 210 -8.63 0.28 -19.15
C GLY A 210 -7.31 0.14 -19.93
N LYS A 211 -7.36 0.40 -21.25
CA LYS A 211 -6.25 0.19 -22.20
C LYS A 211 -4.94 0.86 -21.78
N TYR A 212 -5.04 2.03 -21.14
CA TYR A 212 -3.92 2.86 -20.73
C TYR A 212 -3.69 2.86 -19.22
N ARG A 213 -4.04 1.78 -18.52
CA ARG A 213 -3.76 1.62 -17.09
C ARG A 213 -2.29 1.91 -16.79
N GLY A 214 -2.03 2.74 -15.78
CA GLY A 214 -0.71 3.18 -15.34
C GLY A 214 -0.15 4.40 -16.09
N TRP A 215 -0.79 4.83 -17.18
CA TRP A 215 -0.33 5.97 -17.97
C TRP A 215 -0.87 7.28 -17.41
N ALA A 216 -0.03 8.30 -17.49
CA ALA A 216 -0.41 9.65 -17.10
C ALA A 216 -1.38 10.26 -18.13
N LEU A 217 -2.30 11.11 -17.69
CA LEU A 217 -3.29 11.70 -18.59
C LEU A 217 -2.64 12.46 -19.77
N SER A 218 -1.49 13.10 -19.56
CA SER A 218 -0.79 13.79 -20.65
C SER A 218 -0.19 12.84 -21.68
N GLU A 219 0.22 11.64 -21.28
CA GLU A 219 0.76 10.62 -22.18
C GLU A 219 -0.33 10.06 -23.08
N VAL A 220 -1.50 9.81 -22.50
CA VAL A 220 -2.68 9.38 -23.25
C VAL A 220 -3.16 10.49 -24.18
N ALA A 221 -3.20 11.74 -23.72
CA ALA A 221 -3.56 12.89 -24.57
C ALA A 221 -2.63 13.04 -25.77
N ARG A 222 -1.32 12.78 -25.60
CA ARG A 222 -0.33 12.81 -26.69
C ARG A 222 -0.47 11.63 -27.64
N LYS A 223 -0.82 10.45 -27.13
CA LYS A 223 -0.87 9.21 -27.91
C LYS A 223 -2.20 9.00 -28.62
N GLU A 224 -3.32 9.22 -27.92
CA GLU A 224 -4.67 8.91 -28.41
C GLU A 224 -5.72 9.80 -27.71
N THR A 225 -5.85 11.04 -28.16
CA THR A 225 -6.82 12.00 -27.62
C THR A 225 -8.27 11.48 -27.64
N SER A 226 -8.65 10.68 -28.63
CA SER A 226 -9.97 10.06 -28.74
C SER A 226 -10.30 9.14 -27.56
N TYR A 227 -9.29 8.58 -26.88
CA TYR A 227 -9.49 7.79 -25.67
C TYR A 227 -10.00 8.67 -24.51
N LEU A 228 -9.56 9.92 -24.42
CA LEU A 228 -10.06 10.87 -23.42
C LEU A 228 -11.49 11.34 -23.74
N ASP A 229 -11.85 11.41 -25.01
CA ASP A 229 -13.22 11.68 -25.45
C ASP A 229 -14.18 10.54 -25.08
N TRP A 230 -13.74 9.31 -25.31
CA TRP A 230 -14.45 8.13 -24.84
C TRP A 230 -14.56 8.12 -23.31
N LEU A 231 -13.49 8.44 -22.58
CA LEU A 231 -13.53 8.50 -21.12
C LEU A 231 -14.51 9.57 -20.59
N CYS A 232 -14.73 10.64 -21.36
CA CYS A 232 -15.74 11.65 -21.06
C CYS A 232 -17.18 11.21 -21.37
N SER A 233 -17.36 10.20 -22.24
CA SER A 233 -18.68 9.72 -22.67
C SER A 233 -19.21 8.54 -21.86
N ILE A 234 -18.34 7.81 -21.15
CA ILE A 234 -18.75 6.72 -20.26
C ILE A 234 -19.41 7.23 -18.97
N ASP A 235 -20.01 6.33 -18.21
CA ASP A 235 -20.55 6.61 -16.87
C ASP A 235 -19.45 6.73 -15.80
N ALA A 236 -18.66 7.80 -15.91
CA ALA A 236 -17.75 8.26 -14.86
C ALA A 236 -18.37 9.45 -14.10
N ASP A 237 -17.88 9.67 -12.88
CA ASP A 237 -18.32 10.79 -12.04
C ASP A 237 -17.91 12.16 -12.62
N SER A 238 -18.64 13.20 -12.22
CA SER A 238 -18.44 14.55 -12.73
C SER A 238 -17.04 15.11 -12.47
N ALA A 239 -16.41 14.76 -11.34
CA ALA A 239 -15.06 15.23 -11.03
C ALA A 239 -14.03 14.63 -11.99
N THR A 240 -14.11 13.31 -12.23
CA THR A 240 -13.28 12.62 -13.23
C THR A 240 -13.43 13.24 -14.61
N LYS A 241 -14.67 13.43 -15.09
CA LYS A 241 -14.94 14.03 -16.41
C LYS A 241 -14.39 15.45 -16.53
N ASN A 242 -14.54 16.27 -15.49
CA ASN A 242 -14.04 17.63 -15.49
C ASN A 242 -12.51 17.67 -15.57
N ILE A 243 -11.81 16.81 -14.84
CA ILE A 243 -10.34 16.74 -14.86
C ILE A 243 -9.85 16.29 -16.24
N VAL A 244 -10.47 15.27 -16.83
CA VAL A 244 -10.12 14.81 -18.19
C VAL A 244 -10.31 15.94 -19.21
N ARG A 245 -11.41 16.69 -19.12
CA ARG A 245 -11.66 17.85 -20.01
C ARG A 245 -10.64 18.98 -19.79
N LEU A 246 -10.30 19.29 -18.54
CA LEU A 246 -9.29 20.31 -18.23
C LEU A 246 -7.91 19.91 -18.76
N TYR A 247 -7.50 18.65 -18.59
CA TYR A 247 -6.27 18.13 -19.18
C TYR A 247 -6.28 18.17 -20.71
N LYS A 248 -7.42 17.83 -21.33
CA LYS A 248 -7.57 17.87 -22.79
C LYS A 248 -7.47 19.29 -23.35
N ASN A 249 -8.12 20.26 -22.71
CA ASN A 249 -8.37 21.59 -23.28
C ASN A 249 -7.41 22.68 -22.78
N ASN A 250 -6.87 22.58 -21.56
CA ASN A 250 -5.98 23.58 -20.96
C ASN A 250 -5.04 22.95 -19.92
N ARG A 251 -4.18 22.04 -20.36
CA ARG A 251 -3.23 21.33 -19.49
C ARG A 251 -2.35 22.28 -18.69
N GLU A 252 -1.75 23.28 -19.34
CA GLU A 252 -0.84 24.21 -18.66
C GLU A 252 -1.57 25.08 -17.64
N GLY A 253 -2.78 25.55 -17.94
CA GLY A 253 -3.62 26.28 -16.99
C GLY A 253 -4.07 25.42 -15.82
N TYR A 254 -4.45 24.15 -16.06
CA TYR A 254 -4.82 23.23 -14.98
C TYR A 254 -3.63 22.90 -14.06
N LEU A 255 -2.44 22.64 -14.64
CA LEU A 255 -1.23 22.42 -13.87
C LEU A 255 -0.76 23.69 -13.13
N SER A 256 -1.00 24.89 -13.68
CA SER A 256 -0.72 26.16 -13.00
C SER A 256 -1.66 26.36 -11.82
N LEU A 257 -2.97 26.16 -12.00
CA LEU A 257 -3.98 26.25 -10.95
C LEU A 257 -3.71 25.23 -9.83
N LEU A 258 -3.34 23.99 -10.16
CA LEU A 258 -2.97 22.99 -9.15
C LEU A 258 -1.72 23.37 -8.36
N LYS A 259 -0.72 24.00 -9.02
CA LYS A 259 0.48 24.50 -8.33
C LYS A 259 0.16 25.68 -7.41
N GLU A 260 -0.82 26.50 -7.76
CA GLU A 260 -1.28 27.64 -6.96
C GLU A 260 -2.15 27.19 -5.77
N GLU A 261 -3.06 26.23 -5.94
CA GLU A 261 -4.02 25.80 -4.90
C GLU A 261 -3.55 24.63 -4.03
N HIS A 262 -2.68 23.76 -4.54
CA HIS A 262 -2.13 22.63 -3.79
C HIS A 262 -0.59 22.65 -3.76
N PRO A 263 0.03 23.75 -3.29
CA PRO A 263 1.47 23.93 -3.35
C PRO A 263 2.20 22.77 -2.67
N LEU A 264 1.71 22.25 -1.54
CA LEU A 264 2.38 21.20 -0.76
C LEU A 264 2.54 19.85 -1.47
N ARG A 265 1.62 19.49 -2.38
CA ARG A 265 1.63 18.19 -3.09
C ARG A 265 2.47 18.21 -4.36
N LEU A 266 2.70 19.41 -4.90
CA LEU A 266 3.56 19.69 -6.05
C LEU A 266 4.81 20.48 -5.63
N GLU A 267 5.05 20.63 -4.33
CA GLU A 267 6.16 21.43 -3.85
C GLU A 267 7.43 20.67 -4.24
N PRO A 268 8.36 21.32 -4.96
CA PRO A 268 9.61 20.71 -5.38
C PRO A 268 10.31 20.00 -4.22
N LYS A 269 10.20 20.51 -2.98
CA LYS A 269 10.81 19.90 -1.79
C LYS A 269 10.43 18.43 -1.55
N TYR A 270 9.21 17.98 -1.89
CA TYR A 270 8.76 16.59 -1.67
C TYR A 270 9.17 15.68 -2.83
N LEU A 271 9.02 16.17 -4.07
CA LEU A 271 9.47 15.46 -5.27
C LEU A 271 11.00 15.34 -5.30
N ASP A 272 11.72 16.35 -4.82
CA ASP A 272 13.17 16.39 -4.74
C ASP A 272 13.69 15.51 -3.60
N LEU A 273 13.00 15.40 -2.45
CA LEU A 273 13.34 14.45 -1.39
C LEU A 273 13.21 12.99 -1.87
N LEU A 274 12.11 12.67 -2.54
CA LEU A 274 11.83 11.32 -3.04
C LEU A 274 12.77 10.94 -4.20
N ASN A 275 13.05 11.87 -5.11
CA ASN A 275 14.04 11.66 -6.18
C ASN A 275 15.49 11.59 -5.66
N ALA A 276 15.82 12.30 -4.57
CA ALA A 276 17.15 12.27 -3.96
C ALA A 276 17.45 10.96 -3.23
N MET A 277 16.43 10.28 -2.69
CA MET A 277 16.60 8.99 -1.99
C MET A 277 16.80 7.81 -2.96
N GLU A 278 16.22 7.86 -4.16
CA GLU A 278 16.30 6.76 -5.14
C GLU A 278 17.61 6.72 -5.95
N ARG A 279 18.32 7.85 -6.09
CA ARG A 279 19.44 7.95 -7.05
C ARG A 279 20.74 8.34 -6.36
N LYS A 280 21.56 7.35 -6.01
CA LYS A 280 22.99 7.56 -5.71
C LYS A 280 23.66 8.24 -6.92
N LYS A 281 24.06 9.52 -6.81
CA LYS A 281 25.34 10.09 -7.26
C LYS A 281 25.37 11.64 -7.27
N SER A 282 26.58 12.15 -7.11
CA SER A 282 27.10 13.51 -6.88
C SER A 282 26.69 14.66 -7.81
N GLU A 283 25.74 14.50 -8.75
CA GLU A 283 25.53 15.45 -9.86
C GLU A 283 24.61 16.64 -9.54
N ARG A 284 23.97 16.68 -8.36
CA ARG A 284 22.95 17.70 -8.03
C ARG A 284 23.26 18.56 -6.80
N TYR A 285 24.51 18.55 -6.33
CA TYR A 285 24.95 19.41 -5.23
C TYR A 285 24.70 20.90 -5.53
N ASP A 286 25.05 21.34 -6.75
CA ASP A 286 24.95 22.75 -7.13
C ASP A 286 23.48 23.22 -7.20
N GLU A 287 22.55 22.34 -7.60
CA GLU A 287 21.10 22.61 -7.55
C GLU A 287 20.61 22.73 -6.10
N CYS A 288 21.01 21.80 -5.22
CA CYS A 288 20.66 21.83 -3.80
C CYS A 288 21.21 23.08 -3.10
N LYS A 289 22.46 23.46 -3.37
CA LYS A 289 23.11 24.66 -2.83
C LYS A 289 22.38 25.93 -3.30
N LEU A 290 22.14 26.07 -4.60
CA LEU A 290 21.44 27.24 -5.15
C LEU A 290 20.04 27.39 -4.54
N LEU A 291 19.33 26.27 -4.35
CA LEU A 291 18.01 26.26 -3.73
C LEU A 291 18.07 26.63 -2.24
N ALA A 292 19.05 26.11 -1.50
CA ALA A 292 19.28 26.45 -0.10
C ALA A 292 19.62 27.94 0.09
N GLU A 293 20.45 28.51 -0.79
CA GLU A 293 20.82 29.92 -0.75
C GLU A 293 19.64 30.85 -1.06
N LYS A 294 18.79 30.45 -2.02
CA LYS A 294 17.61 31.20 -2.47
C LYS A 294 16.47 31.17 -1.45
N THR A 295 16.21 30.00 -0.87
CA THR A 295 15.05 29.79 0.02
C THR A 295 15.36 30.10 1.48
N LYS A 296 16.64 30.04 1.87
CA LYS A 296 17.08 30.04 3.26
C LYS A 296 16.40 28.95 4.11
N ASP A 297 15.89 27.90 3.46
CA ASP A 297 15.27 26.77 4.15
C ASP A 297 16.34 25.99 4.93
N ALA A 298 16.07 25.77 6.20
CA ALA A 298 17.05 25.17 7.09
C ALA A 298 17.31 23.68 6.83
N SER A 299 16.35 22.95 6.26
CA SER A 299 16.56 21.54 5.91
C SER A 299 17.43 21.45 4.65
N LEU A 300 17.21 22.33 3.67
CA LEU A 300 18.06 22.42 2.47
C LEU A 300 19.48 22.91 2.80
N LEU A 301 19.62 23.92 3.68
CA LEU A 301 20.94 24.37 4.16
C LEU A 301 21.70 23.26 4.89
N PHE A 302 21.01 22.49 5.75
CA PHE A 302 21.61 21.33 6.40
C PHE A 302 22.02 20.25 5.41
N LEU A 303 21.16 19.92 4.43
CA LEU A 303 21.46 18.90 3.43
C LEU A 303 22.62 19.32 2.54
N ALA A 304 22.65 20.58 2.08
CA ALA A 304 23.77 21.13 1.33
C ALA A 304 25.07 21.08 2.16
N ALA A 305 25.04 21.51 3.42
CA ALA A 305 26.21 21.44 4.30
C ALA A 305 26.67 19.99 4.58
N ALA A 306 25.73 19.07 4.85
CA ALA A 306 26.04 17.67 5.12
C ALA A 306 26.60 16.95 3.89
N TRP A 307 26.07 17.28 2.71
CA TRP A 307 26.56 16.73 1.45
C TRP A 307 27.93 17.31 1.09
N ALA A 308 28.13 18.61 1.27
CA ALA A 308 29.43 19.26 1.13
C ALA A 308 30.49 18.64 2.07
N VAL A 309 30.12 18.32 3.31
CA VAL A 309 30.97 17.58 4.27
C VAL A 309 31.35 16.20 3.73
N GLN A 310 30.36 15.46 3.22
CA GLN A 310 30.57 14.10 2.72
C GLN A 310 31.47 14.07 1.48
N GLU A 311 31.29 15.04 0.58
CA GLU A 311 32.04 15.21 -0.66
C GLU A 311 33.35 16.01 -0.46
N LYS A 312 33.66 16.41 0.78
CA LYS A 312 34.84 17.23 1.15
C LYS A 312 34.97 18.52 0.34
N ARG A 313 33.84 19.17 0.06
CA ARG A 313 33.79 20.42 -0.69
C ARG A 313 34.20 21.62 0.18
N PRO A 314 34.85 22.66 -0.39
CA PRO A 314 35.39 23.79 0.37
C PRO A 314 34.33 24.68 1.00
N GLU A 315 33.10 24.66 0.47
CA GLU A 315 31.97 25.50 0.92
C GLU A 315 31.19 24.87 2.08
N ALA A 316 31.56 23.66 2.51
CA ALA A 316 30.88 22.93 3.58
C ALA A 316 30.80 23.72 4.90
N LYS A 317 31.88 24.44 5.22
CA LYS A 317 31.97 25.25 6.44
C LYS A 317 31.05 26.47 6.39
N GLU A 318 31.07 27.19 5.29
CA GLU A 318 30.22 28.37 5.06
C GLU A 318 28.73 28.00 5.12
N LEU A 319 28.34 26.92 4.45
CA LEU A 319 26.95 26.45 4.46
C LEU A 319 26.50 25.98 5.86
N ALA A 320 27.40 25.34 6.61
CA ALA A 320 27.14 24.95 7.99
C ALA A 320 26.96 26.17 8.90
N GLU A 321 27.78 27.22 8.74
CA GLU A 321 27.66 28.46 9.51
C GLU A 321 26.35 29.21 9.20
N ILE A 322 25.94 29.26 7.93
CA ILE A 322 24.64 29.82 7.53
C ILE A 322 23.48 29.03 8.14
N TYR A 323 23.56 27.70 8.12
CA TYR A 323 22.57 26.83 8.77
C TYR A 323 22.50 27.09 10.29
N LEU A 324 23.65 27.23 10.95
CA LEU A 324 23.76 27.44 12.40
C LEU A 324 23.24 28.82 12.83
N ALA A 325 23.46 29.86 12.02
CA ALA A 325 23.00 31.22 12.32
C ALA A 325 21.48 31.39 12.24
N GLY A 326 20.77 30.51 11.54
CA GLY A 326 19.33 30.60 11.27
C GLY A 326 18.43 29.79 12.22
N LYS A 327 18.91 29.37 13.40
CA LYS A 327 18.17 28.46 14.28
C LYS A 327 17.86 29.03 15.66
N ASP A 328 16.61 28.81 16.08
CA ASP A 328 16.12 28.96 17.45
C ASP A 328 16.02 27.57 18.12
N ASP A 329 16.24 27.53 19.43
CA ASP A 329 16.49 26.34 20.26
C ASP A 329 15.39 25.25 20.15
N ASN A 330 15.60 24.26 19.28
CA ASN A 330 14.69 23.12 19.11
C ASN A 330 15.45 21.80 18.95
N VAL A 331 14.99 20.72 19.61
CA VAL A 331 15.73 19.46 19.84
C VAL A 331 16.14 18.71 18.55
N LYS A 332 15.42 18.89 17.43
CA LYS A 332 15.82 18.33 16.12
C LYS A 332 17.05 19.04 15.53
N ALA A 333 17.31 20.30 15.90
CA ALA A 333 18.50 21.04 15.51
C ALA A 333 19.75 20.46 16.19
N ASP A 334 19.66 20.02 17.45
CA ASP A 334 20.82 19.55 18.22
C ASP A 334 21.61 18.41 17.56
N ARG A 335 20.93 17.41 16.99
CA ARG A 335 21.62 16.30 16.29
C ARG A 335 22.31 16.73 14.99
N ARG A 336 21.64 17.60 14.22
CA ARG A 336 22.15 18.14 12.94
C ARG A 336 23.32 19.10 13.18
N ILE A 337 23.19 19.96 14.19
CA ILE A 337 24.22 20.86 14.69
C ILE A 337 25.44 20.06 15.18
N ASN A 338 25.22 19.04 16.02
CA ASN A 338 26.30 18.18 16.51
C ASN A 338 27.00 17.41 15.38
N PHE A 339 26.27 16.95 14.36
CA PHE A 339 26.86 16.33 13.18
C PHE A 339 27.79 17.29 12.42
N LEU A 340 27.34 18.51 12.14
CA LEU A 340 28.14 19.51 11.41
C LEU A 340 29.35 19.98 12.24
N LYS A 341 29.15 20.34 13.52
CA LYS A 341 30.22 20.74 14.44
C LYS A 341 31.32 19.67 14.55
N LYS A 342 30.93 18.39 14.72
CA LYS A 342 31.87 17.27 14.81
C LYS A 342 32.67 17.04 13.52
N ARG A 343 32.05 17.22 12.36
CA ARG A 343 32.69 16.93 11.06
C ARG A 343 33.53 18.08 10.52
N LEU A 344 33.19 19.32 10.87
CA LEU A 344 33.85 20.53 10.37
C LEU A 344 34.72 21.24 11.42
N GLY A 345 34.69 20.79 12.68
CA GLY A 345 35.43 21.41 13.77
C GLY A 345 34.92 22.82 14.11
N LEU A 346 33.59 22.99 14.07
CA LEU A 346 32.89 24.26 14.35
C LEU A 346 32.39 24.36 15.79
#